data_AF-A0A1F7LWN1-F1
#
_entry.id   AF-A0A1F7LWN1-F1
#
_cell.length_a   1.000
_cell.length_b   1.000
_cell.length_c   1.000
_cell.angle_alpha   90.00
_cell.angle_beta   90.00
_cell.angle_gamma   90.00
#
_symmetry.space_group_name_H-M   'P 1'
#
loop_
_entity.id
_entity.type
_entity.pdbx_description
1 polymer ?
#
loop_
_entity_poly.entity_id
_entity_poly.type
_entity_poly.pdbx_seq_one_letter_code
_entity_poly.pdbx_strand_id
1 'polypeptide(L)'
;MARPTSSAYELGALAERLRALRLARGLTQWELAERGLSYKYYQRIEAGRANATIRTLARIARALGVPLHEIFRSATGTAGALRRRAPKRR
;
A
#
# COMPACT_ATOMS: atom_id res chain seq x y z
N MET A 1 19.26 6.12 11.83
CA MET A 1 18.89 4.68 11.85
C MET A 1 18.84 4.19 10.41
N ALA A 2 19.69 3.23 10.05
CA ALA A 2 19.70 2.64 8.71
C ALA A 2 18.37 1.88 8.47
N ARG A 3 17.68 2.17 7.37
CA ARG A 3 16.51 1.36 6.98
C ARG A 3 17.02 -0.04 6.59
N PRO A 4 16.42 -1.12 7.10
CA PRO A 4 16.77 -2.46 6.63
C PRO A 4 16.42 -2.58 5.14
N THR A 5 17.42 -2.82 4.29
CA THR A 5 17.32 -2.97 2.82
C THR A 5 17.09 -4.42 2.39
N SER A 6 16.37 -5.20 3.21
CA SER A 6 16.11 -6.61 2.93
C SER A 6 14.75 -6.77 2.27
N SER A 7 14.71 -7.48 1.13
CA SER A 7 13.49 -7.83 0.37
C SER A 7 12.31 -8.25 1.26
N ALA A 8 12.59 -9.02 2.33
CA ALA A 8 11.56 -9.47 3.27
C ALA A 8 10.94 -8.32 4.08
N TYR A 9 11.73 -7.31 4.44
CA TYR A 9 11.25 -6.11 5.13
C TYR A 9 10.37 -5.25 4.23
N GLU A 10 10.75 -4.99 2.96
CA GLU A 10 9.92 -4.17 2.09
C GLU A 10 8.58 -4.83 1.78
N LEU A 11 8.57 -6.17 1.57
CA LEU A 11 7.33 -6.92 1.39
C LEU A 11 6.44 -6.90 2.63
N GLY A 12 7.02 -7.02 3.83
CA GLY A 12 6.29 -6.92 5.09
C GLY A 12 5.68 -5.53 5.31
N ALA A 13 6.45 -4.46 5.07
CA ALA A 13 5.97 -3.09 5.21
C ALA A 13 4.83 -2.78 4.23
N LEU A 14 4.94 -3.25 2.98
CA LEU A 14 3.89 -3.10 1.99
C LEU A 14 2.64 -3.90 2.38
N ALA A 15 2.81 -5.14 2.86
CA ALA A 15 1.72 -6.00 3.31
C ALA A 15 0.91 -5.37 4.45
N GLU A 16 1.59 -4.85 5.48
CA GLU A 16 0.96 -4.12 6.58
C GLU A 16 0.19 -2.89 6.10
N ARG A 17 0.77 -2.14 5.14
CA ARG A 17 0.10 -0.97 4.57
C ARG A 17 -1.16 -1.33 3.80
N LEU A 18 -1.13 -2.40 2.99
CA LEU A 18 -2.29 -2.89 2.27
C LEU A 18 -3.39 -3.38 3.23
N ARG A 19 -3.01 -4.11 4.28
CA ARG A 19 -3.93 -4.56 5.34
C ARG A 19 -4.60 -3.36 6.02
N ALA A 20 -3.84 -2.34 6.39
CA ALA A 20 -4.38 -1.14 7.04
C ALA A 20 -5.39 -0.41 6.13
N LEU A 21 -5.07 -0.23 4.85
CA LEU A 21 -5.96 0.40 3.87
C LEU A 21 -7.26 -0.39 3.64
N ARG A 22 -7.15 -1.74 3.66
CA ARG A 22 -8.30 -2.65 3.55
C ARG A 22 -9.21 -2.55 4.76
N LEU A 23 -8.65 -2.64 5.97
CA LEU A 23 -9.40 -2.56 7.22
C LEU A 23 -10.07 -1.19 7.41
N ALA A 24 -9.41 -0.10 7.01
CA ALA A 24 -10.00 1.24 7.03
C ALA A 24 -11.25 1.38 6.14
N ARG A 25 -11.52 0.40 5.26
CA ARG A 25 -12.69 0.35 4.38
C ARG A 25 -13.71 -0.71 4.79
N GLY A 26 -13.48 -1.40 5.90
CA GLY A 26 -14.34 -2.48 6.35
C GLY A 26 -14.37 -3.68 5.40
N LEU A 27 -13.37 -3.84 4.52
CA LEU A 27 -13.32 -4.93 3.56
C LEU A 27 -12.63 -6.16 4.16
N THR A 28 -13.17 -7.34 3.93
CA THR A 28 -12.48 -8.62 4.11
C THR A 28 -11.45 -8.82 3.01
N GLN A 29 -10.52 -9.77 3.21
CA GLN A 29 -9.57 -10.15 2.16
C GLN A 29 -10.28 -10.70 0.91
N TRP A 30 -11.41 -11.38 1.10
CA TRP A 30 -12.21 -11.95 0.02
C TRP A 30 -12.89 -10.86 -0.79
N GLU A 31 -13.59 -9.93 -0.14
CA GLU A 31 -14.28 -8.80 -0.81
C GLU A 31 -13.33 -7.89 -1.59
N LEU A 32 -12.08 -7.73 -1.12
CA LEU A 32 -11.09 -6.99 -1.90
C LEU A 32 -10.60 -7.81 -3.10
N ALA A 33 -10.36 -9.10 -2.92
CA ALA A 33 -9.88 -9.97 -3.99
C ALA A 33 -10.89 -10.08 -5.14
N GLU A 34 -12.19 -10.21 -4.85
CA GLU A 34 -13.26 -10.24 -5.86
C GLU A 34 -13.23 -9.07 -6.84
N ARG A 35 -12.63 -7.94 -6.45
CA ARG A 35 -12.47 -6.74 -7.30
C ARG A 35 -11.35 -6.85 -8.34
N GLY A 36 -10.80 -8.04 -8.59
CA GLY A 36 -9.93 -8.30 -9.76
C GLY A 36 -8.66 -9.12 -9.51
N LEU A 37 -8.59 -9.89 -8.42
CA LEU A 37 -7.47 -10.75 -8.03
C LEU A 37 -7.99 -12.10 -7.51
N SER A 38 -7.19 -13.17 -7.60
CA SER A 38 -7.56 -14.38 -6.88
C SER A 38 -7.39 -14.19 -5.38
N TYR A 39 -8.32 -14.73 -4.59
CA TYR A 39 -8.27 -14.66 -3.13
C TYR A 39 -6.96 -15.18 -2.56
N LYS A 40 -6.51 -16.36 -3.02
CA LYS A 40 -5.25 -16.98 -2.60
C LYS A 40 -4.03 -16.10 -2.91
N TYR A 41 -4.05 -15.39 -4.04
CA TYR A 41 -2.95 -14.50 -4.39
C TYR A 41 -2.95 -13.24 -3.52
N TYR A 42 -4.12 -12.62 -3.32
CA TYR A 42 -4.24 -11.47 -2.42
C TYR A 42 -3.81 -11.81 -0.98
N GLN A 43 -4.22 -12.97 -0.47
CA GLN A 43 -3.81 -13.45 0.85
C GLN A 43 -2.27 -13.57 0.97
N ARG A 44 -1.59 -14.08 -0.07
CA ARG A 44 -0.10 -14.14 -0.07
C ARG A 44 0.54 -12.77 -0.10
N ILE A 45 -0.04 -11.81 -0.82
CA ILE A 45 0.44 -10.43 -0.87
C ILE A 45 0.31 -9.77 0.51
N GLU A 46 -0.87 -9.86 1.14
CA GLU A 46 -1.12 -9.28 2.47
C GLU A 46 -0.37 -10.02 3.59
N ALA A 47 0.16 -11.22 3.32
CA ALA A 47 1.08 -11.93 4.23
C ALA A 47 2.56 -11.60 3.99
N GLY A 48 2.90 -10.73 3.02
CA GLY A 48 4.29 -10.42 2.66
C GLY A 48 5.04 -11.57 1.97
N ARG A 49 4.31 -12.58 1.46
CA ARG A 49 4.87 -13.82 0.85
C ARG A 49 4.82 -13.84 -0.68
N ALA A 50 4.49 -12.71 -1.30
CA ALA A 50 4.43 -12.59 -2.74
C ALA A 50 4.98 -11.23 -3.18
N ASN A 51 5.92 -11.26 -4.12
CA ASN A 51 6.36 -10.06 -4.83
C ASN A 51 5.32 -9.69 -5.89
N ALA A 52 4.48 -8.69 -5.60
CA ALA A 52 3.44 -8.24 -6.50
C ALA A 52 4.00 -7.29 -7.57
N THR A 53 3.62 -7.50 -8.83
CA THR A 53 3.98 -6.56 -9.90
C THR A 53 3.33 -5.20 -9.67
N ILE A 54 3.90 -4.13 -10.26
CA ILE A 54 3.28 -2.79 -10.23
C ILE A 54 1.84 -2.82 -10.80
N ARG A 55 1.58 -3.63 -11.83
CA ARG A 55 0.22 -3.80 -12.40
C ARG A 55 -0.75 -4.40 -11.38
N THR A 56 -0.29 -5.39 -10.60
CA THR A 56 -1.06 -5.98 -9.50
C THR A 56 -1.36 -4.93 -8.43
N LEU A 57 -0.35 -4.16 -8.02
CA LEU A 57 -0.49 -3.09 -7.04
C LEU A 57 -1.48 -2.00 -7.51
N ALA A 58 -1.46 -1.64 -8.79
CA ALA A 58 -2.42 -0.72 -9.38
C ALA A 58 -3.86 -1.27 -9.41
N ARG A 59 -4.04 -2.60 -9.51
CA ARG A 59 -5.36 -3.22 -9.36
C ARG A 59 -5.83 -3.16 -7.90
N ILE A 60 -4.95 -3.47 -6.95
CA ILE A 60 -5.24 -3.39 -5.51
C ILE A 60 -5.62 -1.95 -5.13
N ALA A 61 -4.85 -0.95 -5.58
CA ALA A 61 -5.13 0.46 -5.31
C ALA A 61 -6.52 0.87 -5.85
N ARG A 62 -6.89 0.42 -7.05
CA ARG A 62 -8.24 0.64 -7.61
C ARG A 62 -9.34 -0.08 -6.83
N ALA A 63 -9.12 -1.33 -6.43
CA ALA A 63 -10.05 -2.10 -5.59
C ALA A 63 -10.27 -1.43 -4.22
N LEU A 64 -9.21 -0.82 -3.68
CA LEU A 64 -9.23 0.03 -2.51
C LEU A 64 -9.74 1.45 -2.81
N GLY A 65 -9.96 1.89 -4.05
CA GLY A 65 -10.34 3.29 -4.30
C GLY A 65 -9.35 4.32 -3.72
N VAL A 66 -8.05 4.05 -3.82
CA VAL A 66 -6.96 4.99 -3.47
C VAL A 66 -6.06 5.23 -4.68
N PRO A 67 -5.38 6.38 -4.78
CA PRO A 67 -4.31 6.53 -5.75
C PRO A 67 -3.15 5.58 -5.45
N LEU A 68 -2.43 5.14 -6.50
CA LEU A 68 -1.37 4.14 -6.38
C LEU A 68 -0.29 4.53 -5.34
N HIS A 69 0.08 5.80 -5.23
CA HIS A 69 1.10 6.24 -4.27
C HIS A 69 0.69 6.03 -2.81
N GLU A 70 -0.61 5.93 -2.51
CA GLU A 70 -1.12 5.80 -1.14
C GLU A 70 -0.72 4.46 -0.50
N ILE A 71 -0.53 3.40 -1.30
CA ILE A 71 -0.08 2.09 -0.82
C ILE A 71 1.38 2.08 -0.37
N PHE A 72 2.16 3.10 -0.72
CA PHE A 72 3.57 3.25 -0.31
C PHE A 72 3.74 4.25 0.84
N ARG A 73 2.67 4.92 1.27
CA ARG A 73 2.72 5.89 2.35
C ARG A 73 2.87 5.19 3.69
N SER A 74 3.97 5.45 4.39
CA SER A 74 4.19 4.95 5.75
C SER A 74 3.35 5.73 6.76
N ALA A 75 2.81 5.06 7.78
CA ALA A 75 2.07 5.70 8.88
C ALA A 75 2.98 6.51 9.84
N THR A 76 4.30 6.46 9.67
CA THR A 76 5.27 7.32 10.34
C THR A 76 5.21 8.74 9.77
N GLY A 77 4.18 9.47 10.19
CA GLY A 77 3.91 10.85 9.84
C GLY A 77 3.99 11.79 11.05
N THR A 78 5.05 11.70 11.85
CA THR A 78 5.49 12.79 12.73
C THR A 78 6.98 13.02 12.57
N ALA A 79 7.34 13.72 11.48
CA ALA A 79 8.40 14.74 11.42
C ALA A 79 8.76 15.06 9.95
N GLY A 80 8.53 16.29 9.52
CA GLY A 80 9.09 16.86 8.28
C GLY A 80 8.06 17.07 7.17
N ALA A 81 7.38 18.21 7.10
CA ALA A 81 7.92 19.40 6.44
C ALA A 81 8.29 19.21 4.95
N LEU A 82 7.37 18.73 4.13
CA LEU A 82 7.30 19.23 2.75
C LEU A 82 6.38 20.46 2.75
N ARG A 83 7.01 21.58 3.11
CA ARG A 83 6.56 22.93 2.78
C ARG A 83 6.14 22.94 1.31
N ARG A 84 4.84 22.85 1.03
CA ARG A 84 4.30 23.31 -0.25
C ARG A 84 4.43 24.83 -0.21
N ARG A 85 5.55 25.36 -0.70
CA ARG A 85 5.65 26.77 -1.07
C ARG A 85 4.66 26.95 -2.22
N ALA A 86 3.56 27.65 -1.97
CA ALA A 86 2.64 28.06 -3.02
C ALA A 86 3.40 28.94 -4.04
N PRO A 87 3.12 28.82 -5.35
CA PRO A 87 3.72 29.70 -6.33
C PRO A 87 3.20 31.12 -6.10
N LYS A 88 4.14 32.08 -6.01
CA LYS A 88 3.84 33.51 -5.94
C LYS A 88 3.21 33.90 -7.28
N ARG A 89 1.90 34.16 -7.29
CA ARG A 89 1.23 34.73 -8.47
C ARG A 89 1.85 36.11 -8.73
N ARG A 90 2.36 36.29 -9.95
CA ARG A 90 2.82 37.56 -10.51
C ARG A 90 1.63 38.30 -11.10
#